data_AF-A0A158FAD6-F1
#
_entry.id   AF-A0A158FAD6-F1
#
_cell.length_a   1.000
_cell.length_b   1.000
_cell.length_c   1.000
_cell.angle_alpha   90.00
_cell.angle_beta   90.00
_cell.angle_gamma   90.00
#
_symmetry.space_group_name_H-M   'P 1'
#
loop_
_entity.id
_entity.type
_entity.pdbx_description
1 polymer ?
#
loop_
_entity_poly.entity_id
_entity_poly.type
_entity_poly.pdbx_seq_one_letter_code
_entity_poly.pdbx_strand_id
1 'polypeptide(L)'
;MIVFEIVTPGTWLDYEDREWTWRIEGQLRFLESQFFEANAALNLFIGAQSIGRSVADRENWERDLQRRSEIRHAVEKMHAGIQPWDNFDEIHFETEVRFKRERWATGVVPCEFEHNLSFIYTRAFLYALDAFDKFFGVLAKEEKVPADVATHHAKFADAFPHLRGVRNTAQHLEDRPRGLGAGRKPQPLELKPVENEFINAPNGGVLILNGLMCSKYGSTMSDGHYGEIDVSPESMLRLRETLEAVLSSFRWHGPRRHAPSA
;
A
#
# COMPACT_ATOMS: atom_id res chain seq x y z
N MET A 1 6.37 15.78 -2.02
CA MET A 1 7.31 14.66 -2.14
C MET A 1 8.25 14.71 -0.94
N ILE A 2 8.37 13.61 -0.21
CA ILE A 2 9.28 13.45 0.93
C ILE A 2 10.37 12.49 0.48
N VAL A 3 11.63 12.91 0.55
CA VAL A 3 12.78 12.06 0.17
C VAL A 3 13.42 11.54 1.43
N PHE A 4 13.46 10.21 1.60
CA PHE A 4 14.24 9.56 2.64
C PHE A 4 15.60 9.19 2.07
N GLU A 5 16.62 9.84 2.59
CA GLU A 5 18.02 9.66 2.22
C GLU A 5 18.69 8.56 3.07
N ILE A 6 19.71 7.90 2.52
CA ILE A 6 20.55 6.94 3.25
C ILE A 6 22.02 7.19 2.94
N VAL A 7 22.89 6.84 3.88
CA VAL A 7 24.34 6.82 3.66
C VAL A 7 24.92 5.42 3.82
N THR A 8 25.50 4.89 2.75
CA THR A 8 26.33 3.68 2.81
C THR A 8 27.75 4.05 3.25
N PRO A 9 28.33 3.36 4.26
CA PRO A 9 29.66 3.71 4.80
C PRO A 9 30.82 3.57 3.81
N GLY A 10 30.66 2.80 2.74
CA GLY A 10 31.61 2.75 1.64
C GLY A 10 30.99 2.21 0.36
N THR A 11 31.84 1.86 -0.61
CA THR A 11 31.39 1.39 -1.92
C THR A 11 31.41 -0.14 -2.02
N TRP A 12 32.40 -0.77 -1.40
CA TRP A 12 32.59 -2.23 -1.42
C TRP A 12 32.77 -2.77 -0.01
N LEU A 13 32.39 -4.01 0.20
CA LEU A 13 32.64 -4.72 1.46
C LEU A 13 34.12 -5.16 1.54
N ASP A 14 34.72 -5.03 2.74
CA ASP A 14 36.14 -5.33 3.00
C ASP A 14 36.31 -6.65 3.78
N TYR A 15 36.27 -7.76 3.04
CA TYR A 15 36.41 -9.12 3.58
C TYR A 15 37.18 -10.02 2.61
N GLU A 16 37.94 -10.98 3.15
CA GLU A 16 38.83 -11.87 2.38
C GLU A 16 38.08 -12.81 1.43
N ASP A 17 36.91 -13.30 1.86
CA ASP A 17 36.09 -14.26 1.13
C ASP A 17 35.27 -13.54 0.04
N ARG A 18 35.78 -13.53 -1.19
CA ARG A 18 35.18 -12.77 -2.30
C ARG A 18 33.80 -13.25 -2.72
N GLU A 19 33.56 -14.57 -2.72
CA GLU A 19 32.26 -15.13 -3.09
C GLU A 19 31.21 -14.75 -2.05
N TRP A 20 31.57 -14.86 -0.76
CA TRP A 20 30.73 -14.40 0.33
C TRP A 20 30.43 -12.90 0.21
N THR A 21 31.45 -12.07 0.02
CA THR A 21 31.34 -10.62 -0.11
C THR A 21 30.35 -10.23 -1.22
N TRP A 22 30.50 -10.82 -2.41
CA TRP A 22 29.62 -10.54 -3.54
C TRP A 22 28.16 -10.91 -3.26
N ARG A 23 27.93 -12.04 -2.60
CA ARG A 23 26.59 -12.50 -2.21
C ARG A 23 25.94 -11.57 -1.19
N ILE A 24 26.68 -11.16 -0.16
CA ILE A 24 26.19 -10.23 0.87
C ILE A 24 25.92 -8.85 0.27
N GLU A 25 26.81 -8.33 -0.58
CA GLU A 25 26.55 -7.07 -1.31
C GLU A 25 25.26 -7.16 -2.15
N GLY A 26 25.00 -8.31 -2.76
CA GLY A 26 23.74 -8.57 -3.45
C GLY A 26 22.53 -8.42 -2.52
N GLN A 27 22.56 -9.07 -1.35
CA GLN A 27 21.49 -8.98 -0.35
C GLN A 27 21.30 -7.54 0.17
N LEU A 28 22.39 -6.82 0.46
CA LEU A 28 22.33 -5.42 0.88
C LEU A 28 21.74 -4.51 -0.20
N ARG A 29 22.09 -4.71 -1.47
CA ARG A 29 21.48 -3.99 -2.60
C ARG A 29 19.98 -4.27 -2.73
N PHE A 30 19.55 -5.50 -2.46
CA PHE A 30 18.12 -5.82 -2.43
C PHE A 30 17.39 -5.08 -1.30
N LEU A 31 17.96 -5.02 -0.09
CA LEU A 31 17.39 -4.24 1.01
C LEU A 31 17.29 -2.75 0.65
N GLU A 32 18.34 -2.17 0.08
CA GLU A 32 18.35 -0.79 -0.43
C GLU A 32 17.26 -0.56 -1.50
N SER A 33 17.11 -1.50 -2.44
CA SER A 33 16.06 -1.43 -3.47
C SER A 33 14.66 -1.43 -2.88
N GLN A 34 14.39 -2.31 -1.90
CA GLN A 34 13.07 -2.40 -1.25
C GLN A 34 12.78 -1.17 -0.39
N PHE A 35 13.80 -0.58 0.23
CA PHE A 35 13.68 0.72 0.90
C PHE A 35 13.22 1.83 -0.05
N PHE A 36 13.83 1.94 -1.23
CA PHE A 36 13.43 2.96 -2.20
C PHE A 36 12.06 2.68 -2.83
N GLU A 37 11.69 1.42 -3.02
CA GLU A 37 10.35 1.04 -3.46
C GLU A 37 9.27 1.46 -2.44
N ALA A 38 9.53 1.24 -1.15
CA ALA A 38 8.66 1.72 -0.07
C ALA A 38 8.58 3.26 -0.05
N ASN A 39 9.71 3.97 -0.22
CA ASN A 39 9.72 5.43 -0.28
C ASN A 39 8.87 5.96 -1.46
N ALA A 40 9.01 5.37 -2.64
CA ALA A 40 8.23 5.73 -3.82
C ALA A 40 6.73 5.47 -3.59
N ALA A 41 6.38 4.30 -3.06
CA ALA A 41 5.00 3.94 -2.75
C ALA A 41 4.35 4.89 -1.74
N LEU A 42 5.08 5.29 -0.68
CA LEU A 42 4.59 6.28 0.29
C LEU A 42 4.27 7.62 -0.38
N ASN A 43 5.15 8.11 -1.24
CA ASN A 43 4.93 9.38 -1.93
C ASN A 43 3.70 9.34 -2.86
N LEU A 44 3.53 8.25 -3.60
CA LEU A 44 2.35 8.03 -4.44
C LEU A 44 1.06 7.94 -3.61
N PHE A 45 1.12 7.26 -2.47
CA PHE A 45 0.02 7.17 -1.52
C PHE A 45 -0.39 8.54 -0.97
N ILE A 46 0.56 9.35 -0.50
CA ILE A 46 0.29 10.71 -0.02
C ILE A 46 -0.32 11.57 -1.13
N GLY A 47 0.18 11.44 -2.37
CA GLY A 47 -0.38 12.12 -3.54
C GLY A 47 -1.81 11.68 -3.86
N ALA A 48 -2.13 10.39 -3.78
CA ALA A 48 -3.48 9.89 -4.00
C ALA A 48 -4.47 10.41 -2.94
N GLN A 49 -4.04 10.51 -1.68
CA GLN A 49 -4.89 11.05 -0.61
C GLN A 49 -5.20 12.54 -0.75
N SER A 50 -4.27 13.32 -1.28
CA SER A 50 -4.50 14.76 -1.47
C SER A 50 -5.50 15.05 -2.60
N ILE A 51 -5.46 14.25 -3.67
CA ILE A 51 -6.40 14.37 -4.81
C ILE A 51 -7.85 14.12 -4.35
N GLY A 52 -8.09 13.04 -3.60
CA GLY A 52 -9.45 12.69 -3.14
C GLY A 52 -10.12 13.72 -2.24
N ARG A 53 -9.36 14.63 -1.62
CA ARG A 53 -9.89 15.72 -0.79
C ARG A 53 -10.30 16.97 -1.59
N SER A 54 -9.92 17.08 -2.86
CA SER A 54 -10.08 18.30 -3.68
C SER A 54 -11.44 18.42 -4.40
N VAL A 55 -12.32 17.42 -4.32
CA VAL A 55 -13.55 17.31 -5.14
C VAL A 55 -14.75 18.13 -4.59
N ALA A 56 -14.61 18.76 -3.42
CA ALA A 56 -15.68 19.55 -2.81
C ALA A 56 -15.72 21.01 -3.30
N ASP A 57 -15.79 21.23 -4.61
CA ASP A 57 -15.97 22.57 -5.18
C ASP A 57 -17.40 22.74 -5.71
N ARG A 58 -18.14 23.69 -5.11
CA ARG A 58 -19.55 23.97 -5.40
C ARG A 58 -19.75 24.38 -6.86
N GLU A 59 -18.80 25.10 -7.46
CA GLU A 59 -18.90 25.54 -8.85
C GLU A 59 -18.79 24.37 -9.83
N ASN A 60 -17.95 23.37 -9.51
CA ASN A 60 -17.84 22.15 -10.33
C ASN A 60 -19.12 21.32 -10.26
N TRP A 61 -19.75 21.25 -9.09
CA TRP A 61 -21.03 20.57 -8.92
C TRP A 61 -22.15 21.20 -9.76
N GLU A 62 -22.30 22.53 -9.69
CA GLU A 62 -23.32 23.26 -10.45
C GLU A 62 -23.11 23.10 -11.97
N ARG A 63 -21.85 23.16 -12.44
CA ARG A 63 -21.50 22.91 -13.84
C ARG A 63 -21.83 21.47 -14.27
N ASP A 64 -21.49 20.48 -13.46
CA ASP A 64 -21.76 19.08 -13.77
C ASP A 64 -23.28 18.81 -13.82
N LEU A 65 -24.07 19.39 -12.90
CA LEU A 65 -25.53 19.32 -12.94
C LEU A 65 -26.11 19.92 -14.22
N GLN A 66 -25.65 21.13 -14.59
CA GLN A 66 -26.11 21.80 -15.80
C GLN A 66 -25.80 20.96 -17.04
N ARG A 67 -24.58 20.41 -17.13
CA ARG A 67 -24.18 19.59 -18.27
C ARG A 67 -24.98 18.30 -18.38
N ARG A 68 -25.27 17.64 -17.26
CA ARG A 68 -26.15 16.46 -17.24
C ARG A 68 -27.56 16.79 -17.73
N SER A 69 -28.09 17.96 -17.39
CA SER A 69 -29.40 18.44 -17.87
C SER A 69 -29.42 18.61 -19.39
N GLU A 70 -28.38 19.22 -19.96
CA GLU A 70 -28.25 19.39 -21.42
C GLU A 70 -28.20 18.06 -22.16
N ILE A 71 -27.41 17.11 -21.66
CA ILE A 71 -27.30 15.76 -22.24
C ILE A 71 -28.65 15.05 -22.14
N ARG A 72 -29.32 15.12 -20.99
CA ARG A 72 -30.64 14.52 -20.78
C ARG A 72 -31.64 15.04 -21.80
N HIS A 73 -31.74 16.36 -21.98
CA HIS A 73 -32.63 16.96 -22.97
C HIS A 73 -32.30 16.53 -24.41
N ALA A 74 -31.04 16.31 -24.75
CA ALA A 74 -30.66 15.79 -26.05
C ALA A 74 -31.12 14.33 -26.22
N VAL A 75 -30.94 13.49 -25.19
CA VAL A 75 -31.40 12.08 -25.14
C VAL A 75 -32.91 12.00 -25.27
N GLU A 76 -33.67 12.76 -24.47
CA GLU A 76 -35.14 12.81 -24.53
C GLU A 76 -35.66 13.13 -25.94
N LYS A 77 -35.01 14.05 -26.66
CA LYS A 77 -35.37 14.39 -28.05
C LYS A 77 -35.14 13.24 -29.03
N MET A 78 -34.14 12.39 -28.81
CA MET A 78 -33.88 11.21 -29.65
C MET A 78 -34.90 10.09 -29.42
N HIS A 79 -35.52 10.06 -28.23
CA HIS A 79 -36.59 9.13 -27.87
C HIS A 79 -38.01 9.71 -28.09
N ALA A 80 -38.11 10.79 -28.88
CA ALA A 80 -39.39 11.47 -29.15
C ALA A 80 -40.41 10.52 -29.82
N GLY A 81 -41.55 10.30 -29.16
CA GLY A 81 -42.64 9.45 -29.64
C GLY A 81 -43.04 8.31 -28.68
N ILE A 82 -42.26 8.08 -27.63
CA ILE A 82 -42.53 7.11 -26.55
C ILE A 82 -42.91 7.88 -25.29
N GLN A 83 -43.82 7.35 -24.46
CA GLN A 83 -44.22 8.02 -23.22
C GLN A 83 -43.00 8.18 -22.29
N PRO A 84 -42.75 9.37 -21.70
CA PRO A 84 -41.54 9.65 -20.91
C PRO A 84 -41.31 8.72 -19.71
N TRP A 85 -42.40 8.17 -19.17
CA TRP A 85 -42.38 7.30 -17.99
C TRP A 85 -41.91 5.87 -18.30
N ASP A 86 -42.11 5.40 -19.54
CA ASP A 86 -41.76 4.02 -19.94
C ASP A 86 -40.26 3.86 -20.19
N ASN A 87 -39.55 4.96 -20.50
CA ASN A 87 -38.12 4.97 -20.84
C ASN A 87 -37.26 5.81 -19.87
N PHE A 88 -37.79 6.23 -18.73
CA PHE A 88 -37.05 7.08 -17.78
C PHE A 88 -35.69 6.47 -17.39
N ASP A 89 -35.67 5.17 -17.08
CA ASP A 89 -34.46 4.46 -16.68
C ASP A 89 -33.43 4.40 -17.82
N GLU A 90 -33.88 4.15 -19.05
CA GLU A 90 -33.01 4.09 -20.23
C GLU A 90 -32.44 5.47 -20.57
N ILE A 91 -33.27 6.52 -20.52
CA ILE A 91 -32.85 7.90 -20.73
C ILE A 91 -31.84 8.32 -19.66
N HIS A 92 -32.09 7.97 -18.39
CA HIS A 92 -31.19 8.26 -17.29
C HIS A 92 -29.85 7.53 -17.46
N PHE A 93 -29.88 6.24 -17.78
CA PHE A 93 -28.69 5.43 -18.01
C PHE A 93 -27.86 5.99 -19.18
N GLU A 94 -28.49 6.27 -20.32
CA GLU A 94 -27.81 6.82 -21.49
C GLU A 94 -27.20 8.20 -21.21
N THR A 95 -27.92 9.05 -20.46
CA THR A 95 -27.42 10.36 -20.01
C THR A 95 -26.15 10.21 -19.18
N GLU A 96 -26.16 9.31 -18.18
CA GLU A 96 -25.01 9.08 -17.32
C GLU A 96 -23.81 8.49 -18.09
N VAL A 97 -24.05 7.58 -19.05
CA VAL A 97 -22.99 7.03 -19.91
C VAL A 97 -22.34 8.12 -20.76
N ARG A 98 -23.14 8.97 -21.40
CA ARG A 98 -22.65 10.08 -22.24
C ARG A 98 -21.87 11.09 -21.39
N PHE A 99 -22.43 11.50 -20.25
CA PHE A 99 -21.78 12.43 -19.32
C PHE A 99 -20.43 11.89 -18.83
N LYS A 100 -20.37 10.63 -18.37
CA LYS A 100 -19.13 10.01 -17.90
C LYS A 100 -18.08 9.94 -19.02
N ARG A 101 -18.46 9.56 -20.24
CA ARG A 101 -17.55 9.51 -21.39
C ARG A 101 -17.02 10.89 -21.78
N GLU A 102 -17.85 11.94 -21.73
CA GLU A 102 -17.39 13.32 -21.94
C GLU A 102 -16.35 13.72 -20.88
N ARG A 103 -16.62 13.43 -19.60
CA ARG A 103 -15.67 13.70 -18.49
C ARG A 103 -14.34 12.95 -18.70
N TRP A 104 -14.38 11.68 -19.07
CA TRP A 104 -13.16 10.90 -19.30
C TRP A 104 -12.38 11.42 -20.51
N ALA A 105 -13.06 11.85 -21.57
CA ALA A 105 -12.42 12.42 -22.75
C ALA A 105 -11.67 13.74 -22.45
N THR A 106 -12.09 14.48 -21.41
CA THR A 106 -11.39 15.69 -20.95
C THR A 106 -10.30 15.41 -19.91
N GLY A 107 -10.00 14.13 -19.63
CA GLY A 107 -8.93 13.72 -18.72
C GLY A 107 -9.35 13.55 -17.26
N VAL A 108 -10.65 13.60 -16.95
CA VAL A 108 -11.14 13.33 -15.59
C VAL A 108 -11.00 11.84 -15.29
N VAL A 109 -10.36 11.52 -14.17
CA VAL A 109 -10.18 10.15 -13.71
C VAL A 109 -11.49 9.61 -13.12
N PRO A 110 -11.87 8.34 -13.39
CA PRO A 110 -13.01 7.72 -12.72
C PRO A 110 -12.85 7.70 -11.19
N CYS A 111 -13.94 7.97 -10.46
CA CYS A 111 -13.92 7.97 -9.00
C CYS A 111 -13.49 6.60 -8.42
N GLU A 112 -13.89 5.52 -9.09
CA GLU A 112 -13.47 4.17 -8.75
C GLU A 112 -11.95 4.01 -8.84
N PHE A 113 -11.30 4.68 -9.79
CA PHE A 113 -9.84 4.63 -9.93
C PHE A 113 -9.19 5.48 -8.84
N GLU A 114 -9.67 6.70 -8.61
CA GLU A 114 -9.16 7.58 -7.55
C GLU A 114 -9.20 6.91 -6.17
N HIS A 115 -10.33 6.28 -5.84
CA HIS A 115 -10.48 5.52 -4.60
C HIS A 115 -9.45 4.37 -4.54
N ASN A 116 -9.30 3.61 -5.63
CA ASN A 116 -8.41 2.45 -5.67
C ASN A 116 -6.92 2.82 -5.69
N LEU A 117 -6.53 4.01 -6.15
CA LEU A 117 -5.12 4.44 -6.17
C LEU A 117 -4.49 4.38 -4.77
N SER A 118 -5.19 4.88 -3.76
CA SER A 118 -4.71 4.83 -2.37
C SER A 118 -4.43 3.39 -1.95
N PHE A 119 -5.35 2.47 -2.21
CA PHE A 119 -5.17 1.05 -1.88
C PHE A 119 -4.05 0.37 -2.69
N ILE A 120 -3.87 0.73 -3.97
CA ILE A 120 -2.80 0.21 -4.81
C ILE A 120 -1.45 0.61 -4.21
N TYR A 121 -1.26 1.89 -3.89
CA TYR A 121 0.01 2.39 -3.36
C TYR A 121 0.28 1.89 -1.94
N THR A 122 -0.76 1.76 -1.11
CA THR A 122 -0.66 1.08 0.18
C THR A 122 -0.17 -0.36 0.06
N ARG A 123 -0.71 -1.14 -0.87
CA ARG A 123 -0.25 -2.52 -1.10
C ARG A 123 1.18 -2.56 -1.62
N ALA A 124 1.57 -1.64 -2.50
CA ALA A 124 2.95 -1.52 -2.95
C ALA A 124 3.90 -1.27 -1.77
N PHE A 125 3.53 -0.36 -0.85
CA PHE A 125 4.28 -0.10 0.37
C PHE A 125 4.37 -1.36 1.27
N LEU A 126 3.23 -2.02 1.52
CA LEU A 126 3.16 -3.25 2.31
C LEU A 126 4.05 -4.35 1.74
N TYR A 127 4.05 -4.54 0.42
CA TYR A 127 4.85 -5.57 -0.24
C TYR A 127 6.34 -5.23 -0.23
N ALA A 128 6.72 -3.97 -0.45
CA ALA A 128 8.11 -3.54 -0.32
C ALA A 128 8.63 -3.76 1.12
N LEU A 129 7.81 -3.46 2.13
CA LEU A 129 8.16 -3.64 3.53
C LEU A 129 8.29 -5.12 3.92
N ASP A 130 7.36 -5.99 3.49
CA ASP A 130 7.46 -7.45 3.71
C ASP A 130 8.61 -8.10 2.93
N ALA A 131 8.90 -7.61 1.72
CA ALA A 131 10.05 -8.07 0.96
C ALA A 131 11.36 -7.69 1.66
N PHE A 132 11.48 -6.44 2.16
CA PHE A 132 12.60 -6.01 3.00
C PHE A 132 12.77 -6.96 4.19
N ASP A 133 11.71 -7.22 4.97
CA ASP A 133 11.73 -8.14 6.12
C ASP A 133 12.23 -9.54 5.73
N LYS A 134 11.70 -10.11 4.64
CA LYS A 134 12.10 -11.43 4.16
C LYS A 134 13.58 -11.49 3.77
N PHE A 135 14.06 -10.54 2.98
CA PHE A 135 15.48 -10.50 2.59
C PHE A 135 16.37 -10.25 3.80
N PHE A 136 15.93 -9.42 4.74
CA PHE A 136 16.66 -9.13 5.96
C PHE A 136 16.76 -10.38 6.85
N GLY A 137 15.66 -11.13 6.98
CA GLY A 137 15.63 -12.40 7.70
C GLY A 137 16.48 -13.50 7.06
N VAL A 138 16.71 -13.45 5.74
CA VAL A 138 17.70 -14.31 5.06
C VAL A 138 19.11 -13.85 5.41
N LEU A 139 19.42 -12.56 5.23
CA LEU A 139 20.72 -11.98 5.54
C LEU A 139 21.15 -12.24 7.00
N ALA A 140 20.22 -12.11 7.95
CA ALA A 140 20.47 -12.34 9.37
C ALA A 140 20.81 -13.80 9.72
N LYS A 141 20.56 -14.75 8.82
CA LYS A 141 20.85 -16.19 9.00
C LYS A 141 22.09 -16.64 8.23
N GLU A 142 22.69 -15.76 7.44
CA GLU A 142 23.87 -16.10 6.65
C GLU A 142 25.08 -16.36 7.55
N GLU A 143 25.94 -17.28 7.14
CA GLU A 143 27.19 -17.51 7.86
C GLU A 143 28.11 -16.28 7.74
N LYS A 144 28.92 -16.04 8.79
CA LYS A 144 29.92 -14.96 8.86
C LYS A 144 29.36 -13.52 8.80
N VAL A 145 28.04 -13.31 8.83
CA VAL A 145 27.49 -11.96 8.99
C VAL A 145 27.71 -11.43 10.42
N PRO A 146 27.86 -10.10 10.62
CA PRO A 146 27.98 -9.52 11.95
C PRO A 146 26.78 -9.88 12.84
N ALA A 147 27.04 -10.20 14.11
CA ALA A 147 25.99 -10.63 15.05
C ALA A 147 24.90 -9.57 15.27
N ASP A 148 25.26 -8.29 15.13
CA ASP A 148 24.34 -7.16 15.27
C ASP A 148 23.20 -7.19 14.23
N VAL A 149 23.44 -7.77 13.04
CA VAL A 149 22.44 -7.91 11.97
C VAL A 149 21.21 -8.67 12.46
N ALA A 150 21.39 -9.76 13.21
CA ALA A 150 20.28 -10.52 13.77
C ALA A 150 19.51 -9.73 14.84
N THR A 151 20.24 -8.94 15.65
CA THR A 151 19.63 -8.03 16.65
C THR A 151 18.79 -6.94 15.98
N HIS A 152 19.28 -6.37 14.88
CA HIS A 152 18.54 -5.37 14.10
C HIS A 152 17.29 -5.97 13.45
N HIS A 153 17.35 -7.21 12.95
CA HIS A 153 16.19 -7.90 12.41
C HIS A 153 15.11 -8.16 13.46
N ALA A 154 15.49 -8.55 14.68
CA ALA A 154 14.54 -8.69 15.79
C ALA A 154 13.82 -7.36 16.11
N LYS A 155 14.57 -6.25 16.19
CA LYS A 155 14.00 -4.91 16.42
C LYS A 155 13.04 -4.48 15.30
N PHE A 156 13.33 -4.87 14.06
CA PHE A 156 12.45 -4.61 12.92
C PHE A 156 11.12 -5.36 13.07
N ALA A 157 11.17 -6.65 13.43
CA ALA A 157 9.97 -7.45 13.68
C ALA A 157 9.09 -6.88 14.80
N ASP A 158 9.72 -6.39 15.88
CA ASP A 158 9.01 -5.73 16.99
C ASP A 158 8.36 -4.40 16.59
N ALA A 159 8.97 -3.69 15.63
CA ALA A 159 8.41 -2.44 15.10
C ALA A 159 7.21 -2.66 14.16
N PHE A 160 7.14 -3.83 13.50
CA PHE A 160 6.11 -4.16 12.52
C PHE A 160 5.46 -5.53 12.79
N PRO A 161 4.84 -5.74 13.97
CA PRO A 161 4.41 -7.07 14.42
C PRO A 161 3.33 -7.71 13.53
N HIS A 162 2.48 -6.90 12.90
CA HIS A 162 1.37 -7.38 12.08
C HIS A 162 1.69 -7.49 10.58
N LEU A 163 2.89 -7.06 10.14
CA LEU A 163 3.27 -6.93 8.73
C LEU A 163 2.98 -8.20 7.94
N ARG A 164 3.52 -9.33 8.41
CA ARG A 164 3.36 -10.62 7.74
C ARG A 164 1.90 -11.08 7.68
N GLY A 165 1.15 -10.87 8.76
CA GLY A 165 -0.25 -11.27 8.85
C GLY A 165 -1.13 -10.49 7.87
N VAL A 166 -0.99 -9.16 7.88
CA VAL A 166 -1.69 -8.24 6.97
C VAL A 166 -1.32 -8.52 5.51
N ARG A 167 -0.03 -8.72 5.21
CA ARG A 167 0.43 -9.06 3.86
C ARG A 167 -0.13 -10.39 3.37
N ASN A 168 -0.13 -11.43 4.21
CA ASN A 168 -0.71 -12.72 3.85
C ASN A 168 -2.20 -12.60 3.51
N THR A 169 -2.97 -11.85 4.29
CA THR A 169 -4.38 -11.58 3.98
C THR A 169 -4.52 -10.79 2.68
N ALA A 170 -3.69 -9.77 2.44
CA ALA A 170 -3.73 -9.01 1.19
C ALA A 170 -3.40 -9.85 -0.06
N GLN A 171 -2.57 -10.90 0.07
CA GLN A 171 -2.23 -11.83 -1.01
C GLN A 171 -3.25 -12.95 -1.22
N HIS A 172 -3.92 -13.38 -0.14
CA HIS A 172 -4.89 -14.48 -0.14
C HIS A 172 -6.26 -13.96 0.32
N LEU A 173 -6.70 -12.88 -0.33
CA LEU A 173 -7.88 -12.13 0.08
C LEU A 173 -9.14 -12.98 -0.04
N GLU A 174 -9.18 -13.94 -0.97
CA GLU A 174 -10.30 -14.80 -1.29
C GLU A 174 -10.66 -15.81 -0.18
N ASP A 175 -9.70 -16.17 0.67
CA ASP A 175 -9.92 -17.14 1.74
C ASP A 175 -10.67 -16.52 2.94
N ARG A 176 -10.37 -15.26 3.25
CA ARG A 176 -10.97 -14.54 4.39
C ARG A 176 -12.49 -14.33 4.31
N PRO A 177 -13.11 -13.88 3.20
CA PRO A 177 -14.57 -13.78 3.06
C PRO A 177 -15.27 -15.13 3.12
N ARG A 178 -14.55 -16.23 2.85
CA ARG A 178 -15.07 -17.60 3.01
C ARG A 178 -15.03 -18.07 4.46
N GLY A 179 -14.57 -17.23 5.39
CA GLY A 179 -14.38 -17.59 6.79
C GLY A 179 -13.29 -18.63 6.97
N LEU A 180 -12.22 -18.59 6.17
CA LEU A 180 -11.13 -19.54 6.21
C LEU A 180 -9.84 -18.91 6.74
N GLY A 181 -9.12 -19.66 7.58
CA GLY A 181 -7.79 -19.35 8.09
C GLY A 181 -6.68 -19.58 7.05
N ALA A 182 -5.44 -19.72 7.49
CA ALA A 182 -4.30 -19.99 6.59
C ALA A 182 -4.05 -21.49 6.37
N GLY A 183 -3.37 -21.83 5.27
CA GLY A 183 -2.82 -23.17 5.00
C GLY A 183 -3.47 -23.91 3.85
N ARG A 184 -2.90 -25.07 3.46
CA ARG A 184 -3.37 -25.90 2.33
C ARG A 184 -4.77 -26.50 2.55
N LYS A 185 -5.17 -26.70 3.81
CA LYS A 185 -6.50 -27.14 4.25
C LYS A 185 -6.95 -26.18 5.35
N PRO A 186 -7.44 -24.99 4.97
CA PRO A 186 -7.68 -23.93 5.94
C PRO A 186 -8.84 -24.30 6.86
N GLN A 187 -8.68 -24.00 8.14
CA GLN A 187 -9.73 -24.21 9.15
C GLN A 187 -10.71 -23.02 9.16
N PRO A 188 -11.93 -23.19 9.70
CA PRO A 188 -12.84 -22.07 9.93
C PRO A 188 -12.17 -20.96 10.76
N LEU A 189 -12.41 -19.72 10.36
CA LEU A 189 -11.85 -18.53 10.97
C LEU A 189 -12.70 -18.12 12.18
N GLU A 190 -12.07 -18.08 13.36
CA GLU A 190 -12.68 -17.55 14.58
C GLU A 190 -12.34 -16.07 14.72
N LEU A 191 -13.28 -15.18 14.42
CA LEU A 191 -13.07 -13.75 14.56
C LEU A 191 -12.90 -13.37 16.04
N LYS A 192 -11.89 -12.56 16.34
CA LYS A 192 -11.61 -12.06 17.67
C LYS A 192 -12.13 -10.63 17.85
N PRO A 193 -12.39 -10.20 19.10
CA PRO A 193 -12.76 -8.83 19.40
C PRO A 193 -11.76 -7.83 18.83
N VAL A 194 -12.26 -6.67 18.40
CA VAL A 194 -11.44 -5.57 17.92
C VAL A 194 -11.99 -4.26 18.46
N GLU A 195 -11.12 -3.49 19.09
CA GLU A 195 -11.41 -2.15 19.55
C GLU A 195 -10.23 -1.25 19.18
N ASN A 196 -10.46 -0.33 18.25
CA ASN A 196 -9.49 0.67 17.82
C ASN A 196 -10.22 1.96 17.40
N GLU A 197 -9.47 2.94 16.88
CA GLU A 197 -10.03 4.25 16.47
C GLU A 197 -11.11 4.16 15.38
N PHE A 198 -11.15 3.05 14.64
CA PHE A 198 -12.03 2.86 13.50
C PHE A 198 -13.16 1.84 13.76
N ILE A 199 -12.92 0.83 14.59
CA ILE A 199 -13.83 -0.31 14.80
C ILE A 199 -14.04 -0.50 16.30
N ASN A 200 -15.31 -0.56 16.71
CA ASN A 200 -15.71 -0.85 18.07
C ASN A 200 -16.58 -2.13 18.09
N ALA A 201 -15.93 -3.27 18.30
CA ALA A 201 -16.55 -4.58 18.43
C ALA A 201 -15.92 -5.38 19.60
N PRO A 202 -16.19 -5.00 20.86
CA PRO A 202 -15.59 -5.64 22.04
C PRO A 202 -16.20 -7.02 22.35
N ASN A 203 -17.44 -7.27 21.94
CA ASN A 203 -18.19 -8.49 22.24
C ASN A 203 -18.37 -9.43 21.04
N GLY A 204 -17.72 -9.13 19.91
CA GLY A 204 -17.80 -9.91 18.67
C GLY A 204 -16.62 -9.58 17.75
N GLY A 205 -16.42 -10.36 16.69
CA GLY A 205 -15.36 -10.07 15.72
C GLY A 205 -15.91 -9.53 14.41
N VAL A 206 -15.18 -8.61 13.79
CA VAL A 206 -15.52 -8.04 12.47
C VAL A 206 -14.53 -8.55 11.44
N LEU A 207 -15.05 -9.01 10.31
CA LEU A 207 -14.22 -9.37 9.16
C LEU A 207 -13.90 -8.13 8.34
N ILE A 208 -12.62 -7.80 8.24
CA ILE A 208 -12.11 -6.66 7.49
C ILE A 208 -11.09 -7.16 6.49
N LEU A 209 -11.34 -6.92 5.21
CA LEU A 209 -10.49 -7.44 4.13
C LEU A 209 -9.46 -6.41 3.67
N ASN A 210 -9.89 -5.15 3.57
CA ASN A 210 -9.12 -4.09 2.96
C ASN A 210 -9.47 -2.76 3.65
N GLY A 211 -9.07 -2.62 4.92
CA GLY A 211 -9.33 -1.43 5.73
C GLY A 211 -8.23 -0.40 5.54
N LEU A 212 -8.59 0.81 5.13
CA LEU A 212 -7.68 1.93 5.07
C LEU A 212 -8.32 3.13 5.77
N MET A 213 -7.74 3.55 6.90
CA MET A 213 -8.15 4.73 7.64
C MET A 213 -6.95 5.65 7.82
N CYS A 214 -7.01 6.85 7.24
CA CYS A 214 -5.87 7.76 7.17
C CYS A 214 -4.63 7.04 6.62
N SER A 215 -3.57 6.85 7.41
CA SER A 215 -2.37 6.09 7.03
C SER A 215 -2.41 4.61 7.45
N LYS A 216 -3.36 4.21 8.29
CA LYS A 216 -3.46 2.84 8.84
C LYS A 216 -4.12 1.92 7.84
N TYR A 217 -3.38 0.91 7.41
CA TYR A 217 -3.86 -0.14 6.54
C TYR A 217 -3.93 -1.47 7.29
N GLY A 218 -5.11 -2.08 7.34
CA GLY A 218 -5.31 -3.28 8.12
C GLY A 218 -6.35 -4.24 7.56
N SER A 219 -6.28 -5.45 8.09
CA SER A 219 -7.16 -6.55 7.72
C SER A 219 -7.21 -7.59 8.84
N THR A 220 -8.26 -8.39 8.84
CA THR A 220 -8.37 -9.57 9.69
C THR A 220 -7.35 -10.62 9.23
N MET A 221 -6.46 -10.99 10.14
CA MET A 221 -5.42 -11.98 9.92
C MET A 221 -5.98 -13.41 10.02
N SER A 222 -5.15 -14.40 9.69
CA SER A 222 -5.56 -15.82 9.69
C SER A 222 -5.91 -16.39 11.06
N ASP A 223 -5.50 -15.73 12.13
CA ASP A 223 -5.80 -16.07 13.52
C ASP A 223 -7.08 -15.37 14.05
N GLY A 224 -7.72 -14.56 13.20
CA GLY A 224 -8.96 -13.86 13.49
C GLY A 224 -8.78 -12.51 14.19
N HIS A 225 -7.56 -12.12 14.57
CA HIS A 225 -7.28 -10.77 15.05
C HIS A 225 -7.22 -9.77 13.90
N TYR A 226 -7.56 -8.53 14.20
CA TYR A 226 -7.29 -7.43 13.28
C TYR A 226 -5.82 -7.01 13.40
N GLY A 227 -5.10 -7.02 12.29
CA GLY A 227 -3.74 -6.50 12.18
C GLY A 227 -3.72 -5.25 11.31
N GLU A 228 -2.78 -4.36 11.57
CA GLU A 228 -2.57 -3.15 10.78
C GLU A 228 -1.09 -2.80 10.65
N ILE A 229 -0.78 -2.09 9.57
CA ILE A 229 0.49 -1.42 9.33
C ILE A 229 0.23 0.07 9.10
N ASP A 230 1.25 0.89 9.37
CA ASP A 230 1.16 2.33 9.15
C ASP A 230 1.92 2.72 7.87
N VAL A 231 1.20 3.29 6.90
CA VAL A 231 1.77 3.80 5.63
C VAL A 231 2.07 5.28 5.81
N SER A 232 3.16 5.57 6.52
CA SER A 232 3.46 6.92 6.96
C SER A 232 4.96 7.25 6.91
N PRO A 233 5.30 8.55 7.01
CA PRO A 233 6.69 8.99 7.18
C PRO A 233 7.38 8.34 8.38
N GLU A 234 6.68 8.11 9.49
CA GLU A 234 7.22 7.49 10.70
C GLU A 234 7.67 6.04 10.45
N SER A 235 6.88 5.26 9.71
CA SER A 235 7.27 3.92 9.28
C SER A 235 8.51 3.94 8.38
N MET A 236 8.58 4.91 7.46
CA MET A 236 9.76 5.08 6.61
C MET A 236 11.02 5.50 7.38
N LEU A 237 10.89 6.34 8.41
CA LEU A 237 12.00 6.69 9.30
C LEU A 237 12.56 5.43 10.00
N ARG A 238 11.68 4.58 10.53
CA ARG A 238 12.09 3.31 11.17
C ARG A 238 12.78 2.37 10.18
N LEU A 239 12.27 2.29 8.95
CA LEU A 239 12.89 1.48 7.89
C LEU A 239 14.28 2.02 7.52
N ARG A 240 14.42 3.35 7.40
CA ARG A 240 15.71 4.03 7.15
C ARG A 240 16.72 3.71 8.25
N GLU A 241 16.35 3.94 9.51
CA GLU A 241 17.21 3.70 10.68
C GLU A 241 17.67 2.23 10.73
N THR A 242 16.76 1.30 10.42
CA THR A 242 17.08 -0.12 10.33
C THR A 242 18.09 -0.40 9.23
N LEU A 243 17.86 0.10 8.01
CA LEU A 243 18.77 -0.10 6.89
C LEU A 243 20.16 0.49 7.16
N GLU A 244 20.23 1.71 7.68
CA GLU A 244 21.52 2.35 8.00
C GLU A 244 22.26 1.60 9.11
N ALA A 245 21.56 1.07 10.11
CA ALA A 245 22.17 0.24 11.15
C ALA A 245 22.73 -1.07 10.59
N VAL A 246 21.99 -1.73 9.68
CA VAL A 246 22.47 -2.93 8.98
C VAL A 246 23.70 -2.60 8.14
N LEU A 247 23.66 -1.55 7.32
CA LEU A 247 24.80 -1.14 6.50
C LEU A 247 26.02 -0.83 7.38
N SER A 248 25.83 -0.14 8.50
CA SER A 248 26.91 0.22 9.43
C SER A 248 27.51 -0.97 10.17
N SER A 249 26.85 -2.13 10.18
CA SER A 249 27.36 -3.35 10.83
C SER A 249 28.50 -4.02 10.04
N PHE A 250 28.64 -3.71 8.75
CA PHE A 250 29.66 -4.31 7.89
C PHE A 250 30.93 -3.46 7.79
N ARG A 251 32.06 -4.11 7.47
CA ARG A 251 33.30 -3.42 7.11
C ARG A 251 33.26 -2.99 5.65
N TRP A 252 33.51 -1.71 5.41
CA TRP A 252 33.47 -1.12 4.08
C TRP A 252 34.82 -0.53 3.67
N HIS A 253 35.06 -0.51 2.37
CA HIS A 253 36.16 0.18 1.71
C HIS A 253 35.64 1.14 0.63
N GLY A 254 36.44 2.15 0.29
CA GLY A 254 36.12 3.17 -0.71
C GLY A 254 35.30 4.34 -0.16
N PRO A 255 34.88 5.27 -1.04
CA PRO A 255 34.14 6.46 -0.63
C PRO A 255 32.73 6.10 -0.13
N ARG A 256 32.22 6.89 0.82
CA ARG A 256 30.82 6.84 1.26
C ARG A 256 29.90 7.13 0.09
N ARG A 257 28.75 6.44 0.04
CA ARG A 257 27.70 6.68 -0.96
C ARG A 257 26.50 7.31 -0.29
N HIS A 258 25.96 8.35 -0.93
CA HIS A 258 24.72 9.01 -0.53
C HIS A 258 23.65 8.73 -1.60
N ALA A 259 22.47 8.31 -1.17
CA ALA A 259 21.35 8.00 -2.06
C ALA A 259 20.04 8.59 -1.49
N PRO A 260 19.03 8.93 -2.32
CA PRO A 260 18.94 8.67 -3.77
C PRO A 260 19.73 9.68 -4.63
N SER A 261 19.93 9.36 -5.91
CA SER A 261 20.52 10.27 -6.91
C SER A 261 19.52 11.35 -7.36
N ALA A 262 20.05 12.48 -7.84
CA ALA A 262 19.27 13.56 -8.46
C ALA A 262 18.98 13.30 -9.94
#